data_AF-A0A9J6P3J8-F1
#
_entry.id   AF-A0A9J6P3J8-F1
#
_cell.length_a   1.000
_cell.length_b   1.000
_cell.length_c   1.000
_cell.angle_alpha   90.00
_cell.angle_beta   90.00
_cell.angle_gamma   90.00
#
_symmetry.space_group_name_H-M   'P 1'
#
loop_
_entity.id
_entity.type
_entity.pdbx_description
1 polymer ?
#
loop_
_entity_poly.entity_id
_entity_poly.type
_entity_poly.pdbx_seq_one_letter_code
_entity_poly.pdbx_strand_id
1 'polypeptide(L)'
;MDMEKLVNDITEEVMIRVKELPNQVNIDLQRILVAASNESEMYKSILNKLDTFPREIDSLENLNQDLDCYEDIILCGLDNRELANLALGVECGQKEHIAIKGILKGKRIFLIEEGIEYRQYQNTANKVFFSMYMEYERKLISYGITLVKKENILKVLNNKNDCSALQCGCVLELQNELKDLEEGTSIFDFTDKKLVSEADLKKMFKSGIESIKIRKRTVVTPLAKDFIRTNHMNVSRIE
;
A
#
# COMPACT_ATOMS: atom_id res chain seq x y z
N MET A 1 4.42 66.32 22.56
CA MET A 1 3.76 65.26 21.76
C MET A 1 3.24 64.24 22.75
N ASP A 2 1.91 64.11 22.86
CA ASP A 2 1.29 63.10 23.73
C ASP A 2 1.54 61.72 23.16
N MET A 3 2.26 60.87 23.90
CA MET A 3 2.49 59.48 23.49
C MET A 3 1.18 58.72 23.30
N GLU A 4 0.14 59.05 24.07
CA GLU A 4 -1.18 58.44 23.94
C GLU A 4 -1.84 58.75 22.58
N LYS A 5 -1.66 59.96 22.06
CA LYS A 5 -2.15 60.31 20.71
C LYS A 5 -1.41 59.53 19.63
N LEU A 6 -0.09 59.41 19.75
CA LEU A 6 0.71 58.66 18.78
C LEU A 6 0.34 57.17 18.78
N VAL A 7 0.09 56.59 19.96
CA VAL A 7 -0.35 55.19 20.07
C VAL A 7 -1.74 55.00 19.46
N ASN A 8 -2.67 55.92 19.69
CA ASN A 8 -4.00 55.86 19.10
C ASN A 8 -3.95 56.02 17.57
N ASP A 9 -3.18 56.97 17.06
CA ASP A 9 -3.03 57.19 15.62
C ASP A 9 -2.40 55.95 14.92
N ILE A 10 -1.39 55.32 15.55
CA ILE A 10 -0.77 54.09 15.03
C ILE A 10 -1.77 52.92 15.07
N THR A 11 -2.52 52.76 16.16
CA THR A 11 -3.48 51.65 16.30
C THR A 11 -4.64 51.76 15.33
N GLU A 12 -5.12 52.98 15.06
CA GLU A 12 -6.11 53.23 14.01
C GLU A 12 -5.54 52.93 12.62
N GLU A 13 -4.32 53.38 12.30
CA GLU A 13 -3.67 53.10 11.01
C GLU A 13 -3.45 51.59 10.80
N VAL A 14 -3.05 50.86 11.85
CA VAL A 14 -2.87 49.40 11.81
C VAL A 14 -4.21 48.69 11.64
N MET A 15 -5.26 49.12 12.35
CA MET A 15 -6.60 48.56 12.16
C MET A 15 -7.17 48.81 10.77
N ILE A 16 -6.90 49.98 10.19
CA ILE A 16 -7.28 50.30 8.80
C ILE A 16 -6.49 49.40 7.85
N ARG A 17 -5.16 49.28 7.99
CA ARG A 17 -4.35 48.39 7.15
C ARG A 17 -4.72 46.92 7.28
N VAL A 18 -5.11 46.45 8.46
CA VAL A 18 -5.59 45.07 8.65
C VAL A 18 -6.94 44.84 7.96
N LYS A 19 -7.80 45.87 7.87
CA LYS A 19 -9.09 45.82 7.16
C LYS A 19 -8.98 46.06 5.65
N GLU A 20 -7.97 46.83 5.22
CA GLU A 20 -7.64 47.13 3.82
C GLU A 20 -6.72 46.09 3.19
N LEU A 21 -6.11 45.19 3.98
CA LEU A 21 -5.64 43.91 3.46
C LEU A 21 -6.83 43.28 2.73
N PRO A 22 -6.68 42.89 1.45
CA PRO A 22 -7.78 42.34 0.69
C PRO A 22 -8.32 41.11 1.44
N ASN A 23 -9.50 41.26 2.03
CA ASN A 23 -10.34 40.13 2.37
C ASN A 23 -10.55 39.35 1.06
N GLN A 24 -10.14 38.08 1.09
CA GLN A 24 -10.07 37.14 -0.04
C GLN A 24 -8.80 37.28 -0.90
N VAL A 25 -7.64 36.96 -0.32
CA VAL A 25 -6.87 35.92 -1.02
C VAL A 25 -7.78 34.70 -0.99
N ASN A 26 -8.45 34.41 -2.10
CA ASN A 26 -9.09 33.12 -2.31
C ASN A 26 -7.94 32.13 -2.42
N ILE A 27 -7.34 31.79 -1.28
CA ILE A 27 -6.34 30.73 -1.20
C ILE A 27 -7.17 29.51 -1.52
N ASP A 28 -7.03 28.94 -2.72
CA ASP A 28 -7.54 27.60 -3.00
C ASP A 28 -6.87 26.67 -1.99
N LEU A 29 -7.55 26.45 -0.87
CA LEU A 29 -7.08 25.60 0.21
C LEU A 29 -7.13 24.18 -0.32
N GLN A 30 -5.98 23.53 -0.35
CA GLN A 30 -5.91 22.11 -0.66
C GLN A 30 -6.70 21.35 0.42
N ARG A 31 -7.82 20.76 0.00
CA ARG A 31 -8.69 19.93 0.86
C ARG A 31 -8.19 18.50 0.85
N ILE A 32 -7.87 17.99 2.03
CA ILE A 32 -7.30 16.66 2.22
C ILE A 32 -8.18 15.86 3.17
N LEU A 33 -8.56 14.65 2.74
CA LEU A 33 -9.27 13.72 3.61
C LEU A 33 -8.27 12.73 4.22
N VAL A 34 -8.18 12.70 5.55
CA VAL A 34 -7.38 11.72 6.27
C VAL A 34 -8.31 10.62 6.80
N ALA A 35 -8.27 9.47 6.14
CA ALA A 35 -9.13 8.33 6.40
C ALA A 35 -8.63 7.51 7.60
N ALA A 36 -8.78 8.07 8.80
CA ALA A 36 -8.57 7.40 10.08
C ALA A 36 -9.55 7.93 11.14
N SER A 37 -9.68 7.19 12.24
CA SER A 37 -10.36 7.72 13.43
C SER A 37 -9.52 8.84 14.06
N ASN A 38 -10.19 9.87 14.55
CA ASN A 38 -9.58 11.03 15.18
C ASN A 38 -8.72 10.68 16.40
N GLU A 39 -9.00 9.54 17.05
CA GLU A 39 -8.31 9.09 18.24
C GLU A 39 -6.96 8.41 17.94
N SER A 40 -6.76 7.96 16.70
CA SER A 40 -5.56 7.21 16.27
C SER A 40 -4.28 8.05 16.43
N GLU A 41 -3.23 7.47 17.00
CA GLU A 41 -1.89 8.09 17.04
C GLU A 41 -1.37 8.41 15.64
N MET A 42 -1.71 7.57 14.65
CA MET A 42 -1.31 7.80 13.27
C MET A 42 -1.96 9.05 12.69
N TYR A 43 -3.26 9.25 12.95
CA TYR A 43 -4.00 10.45 12.55
C TYR A 43 -3.35 11.71 13.13
N LYS A 44 -3.17 11.76 14.46
CA LYS A 44 -2.53 12.91 15.15
C LYS A 44 -1.14 13.21 14.60
N SER A 45 -0.35 12.17 14.35
CA SER A 45 1.00 12.34 13.84
C SER A 45 1.06 12.81 12.38
N ILE A 46 0.07 12.49 11.57
CA ILE A 46 -0.08 13.01 10.22
C ILE A 46 -0.56 14.47 10.26
N LEU A 47 -1.53 14.80 11.12
CA LEU A 47 -1.99 16.18 11.33
C LEU A 47 -0.86 17.13 11.73
N ASN A 48 -0.07 16.76 12.75
CA ASN A 48 1.05 17.58 13.22
C ASN A 48 2.08 17.86 12.10
N LYS A 49 2.19 16.97 11.11
CA LYS A 49 3.05 17.18 9.94
C LYS A 49 2.40 18.15 8.94
N LEU A 50 1.08 18.09 8.78
CA LEU A 50 0.33 18.87 7.81
C LEU A 50 0.06 20.32 8.25
N ASP A 51 0.17 20.65 9.53
CA ASP A 51 -0.04 21.99 10.12
C ASP A 51 0.84 23.13 9.54
N THR A 52 1.77 22.82 8.63
CA THR A 52 2.77 23.78 8.14
C THR A 52 2.25 24.65 6.97
N PHE A 53 1.07 24.37 6.40
CA PHE A 53 0.51 25.09 5.25
C PHE A 53 -1.00 25.29 5.39
N PRO A 54 -1.58 26.35 4.77
CA PRO A 54 -3.02 26.55 4.79
C PRO A 54 -3.71 25.42 3.99
N ARG A 55 -4.22 24.43 4.72
CA ARG A 55 -4.92 23.24 4.21
C ARG A 55 -6.14 22.99 5.04
N GLU A 56 -7.21 22.51 4.41
CA GLU A 56 -8.42 22.10 5.11
C GLU A 56 -8.37 20.57 5.21
N ILE A 57 -8.27 20.06 6.44
CA ILE A 57 -8.08 18.63 6.71
C ILE A 57 -9.34 18.10 7.37
N ASP A 58 -9.99 17.14 6.72
CA ASP A 58 -11.12 16.41 7.27
C ASP A 58 -10.73 14.98 7.65
N SER A 59 -11.54 14.38 8.50
CA SER A 59 -11.43 12.98 8.90
C SER A 59 -12.67 12.18 8.54
N LEU A 60 -12.62 10.86 8.76
CA LEU A 60 -13.77 9.96 8.54
C LEU A 60 -15.02 10.42 9.28
N GLU A 61 -14.86 10.91 10.51
CA GLU A 61 -15.96 11.30 11.40
C GLU A 61 -16.64 12.60 10.95
N ASN A 62 -15.92 13.44 10.18
CA ASN A 62 -16.40 14.74 9.71
C ASN A 62 -16.81 14.73 8.23
N LEU A 63 -16.85 13.57 7.59
CA LEU A 63 -17.20 13.42 6.18
C LEU A 63 -18.70 13.73 5.95
N ASN A 64 -19.02 15.01 5.77
CA ASN A 64 -20.37 15.50 5.48
C ASN A 64 -20.56 15.92 4.01
N GLN A 65 -19.48 15.94 3.21
CA GLN A 65 -19.45 16.43 1.83
C GLN A 65 -19.07 15.32 0.85
N ASP A 66 -19.43 15.52 -0.42
CA ASP A 66 -19.02 14.61 -1.50
C ASP A 66 -17.50 14.62 -1.65
N LEU A 67 -16.94 13.47 -2.04
CA LEU A 67 -15.49 13.27 -2.25
C LEU A 67 -14.91 14.20 -3.32
N ASP A 68 -15.75 14.85 -4.12
CA ASP A 68 -15.33 15.79 -5.15
C ASP A 68 -14.60 17.00 -4.59
N CYS A 69 -14.91 17.40 -3.37
CA CYS A 69 -14.29 18.52 -2.68
C CYS A 69 -12.86 18.26 -2.22
N TYR A 70 -12.41 17.00 -2.17
CA TYR A 70 -11.05 16.64 -1.77
C TYR A 70 -10.16 16.45 -2.99
N GLU A 71 -8.95 17.01 -2.95
CA GLU A 71 -7.92 16.75 -3.97
C GLU A 71 -7.19 15.43 -3.68
N ASP A 72 -6.92 15.19 -2.39
CA ASP A 72 -6.10 14.09 -1.90
C ASP A 72 -6.79 13.34 -0.78
N ILE A 73 -6.62 12.02 -0.79
CA ILE A 73 -7.13 11.11 0.24
C ILE A 73 -5.93 10.38 0.83
N ILE A 74 -5.80 10.36 2.16
CA ILE A 74 -4.71 9.69 2.88
C ILE A 74 -5.31 8.57 3.71
N LEU A 75 -4.94 7.33 3.41
CA LEU A 75 -5.26 6.14 4.20
C LEU A 75 -4.14 5.92 5.22
N CYS A 76 -4.42 6.07 6.51
CA CYS A 76 -3.43 5.95 7.58
C CYS A 76 -3.00 4.50 7.90
N GLY A 77 -3.41 3.55 7.08
CA GLY A 77 -3.22 2.13 7.31
C GLY A 77 -4.43 1.31 6.91
N LEU A 78 -4.23 0.01 6.75
CA LEU A 78 -5.26 -0.96 6.43
C LEU A 78 -5.06 -2.21 7.30
N ASP A 79 -6.15 -2.63 7.93
CA ASP A 79 -6.20 -3.96 8.53
C ASP A 79 -6.25 -5.03 7.42
N ASN A 80 -5.98 -6.29 7.79
CA ASN A 80 -5.95 -7.40 6.83
C ASN A 80 -7.27 -7.57 6.04
N ARG A 81 -8.41 -7.32 6.69
CA ARG A 81 -9.74 -7.42 6.07
C ARG A 81 -9.97 -6.26 5.11
N GLU A 82 -9.61 -5.03 5.49
CA GLU A 82 -9.72 -3.82 4.67
C GLU A 82 -8.84 -3.92 3.42
N LEU A 83 -7.60 -4.43 3.57
CA LEU A 83 -6.69 -4.66 2.44
C LEU A 83 -7.26 -5.69 1.45
N ALA A 84 -7.77 -6.81 1.94
CA ALA A 84 -8.38 -7.84 1.10
C ALA A 84 -9.64 -7.33 0.40
N ASN A 85 -10.51 -6.64 1.15
CA ASN A 85 -11.74 -6.04 0.63
C ASN A 85 -11.43 -5.06 -0.49
N LEU A 86 -10.52 -4.12 -0.27
CA LEU A 86 -10.12 -3.14 -1.28
C LEU A 86 -9.51 -3.77 -2.52
N ALA A 87 -8.65 -4.78 -2.36
CA ALA A 87 -8.05 -5.48 -3.49
C ALA A 87 -9.08 -6.21 -4.36
N LEU A 88 -10.20 -6.63 -3.75
CA LEU A 88 -11.33 -7.29 -4.41
C LEU A 88 -12.45 -6.33 -4.83
N GLY A 89 -12.33 -5.03 -4.54
CA GLY A 89 -13.37 -4.03 -4.85
C GLY A 89 -14.62 -4.15 -3.98
N VAL A 90 -14.49 -4.68 -2.77
CA VAL A 90 -15.57 -4.83 -1.79
C VAL A 90 -15.55 -3.66 -0.81
N GLU A 91 -16.70 -3.01 -0.60
CA GLU A 91 -16.89 -1.97 0.41
C GLU A 91 -17.71 -2.52 1.59
N CYS A 92 -17.05 -2.79 2.73
CA CYS A 92 -17.72 -3.19 3.98
C CYS A 92 -17.62 -2.13 5.09
N GLY A 93 -16.77 -1.13 4.95
CA GLY A 93 -16.57 -0.07 5.92
C GLY A 93 -16.36 1.30 5.27
N GLN A 94 -16.29 2.34 6.09
CA GLN A 94 -16.18 3.72 5.61
C GLN A 94 -14.86 3.98 4.88
N LYS A 95 -13.74 3.43 5.38
CA LYS A 95 -12.44 3.57 4.72
C LYS A 95 -12.45 2.91 3.34
N GLU A 96 -13.01 1.70 3.24
CA GLU A 96 -13.10 0.99 1.97
C GLU A 96 -14.01 1.73 0.98
N HIS A 97 -15.14 2.24 1.47
CA HIS A 97 -16.08 3.03 0.67
C HIS A 97 -15.43 4.31 0.10
N ILE A 98 -14.71 5.06 0.94
CA ILE A 98 -13.98 6.27 0.53
C ILE A 98 -12.90 5.93 -0.50
N ALA A 99 -12.11 4.89 -0.25
CA ALA A 99 -11.04 4.50 -1.15
C ALA A 99 -11.58 4.04 -2.51
N ILE A 100 -12.61 3.18 -2.54
CA ILE A 100 -13.23 2.71 -3.78
C ILE A 100 -13.86 3.89 -4.55
N LYS A 101 -14.63 4.76 -3.89
CA LYS A 101 -15.17 5.95 -4.53
C LYS A 101 -14.07 6.90 -5.02
N GLY A 102 -13.00 7.06 -4.26
CA GLY A 102 -11.84 7.87 -4.64
C GLY A 102 -11.19 7.34 -5.92
N ILE A 103 -10.98 6.01 -6.02
CA ILE A 103 -10.45 5.35 -7.22
C ILE A 103 -11.38 5.62 -8.41
N LEU A 104 -12.68 5.39 -8.26
CA LEU A 104 -13.67 5.58 -9.32
C LEU A 104 -13.77 7.05 -9.78
N LYS A 105 -13.52 8.00 -8.88
CA LYS A 105 -13.49 9.45 -9.16
C LYS A 105 -12.13 9.95 -9.64
N GLY A 106 -11.13 9.07 -9.78
CA GLY A 106 -9.77 9.44 -10.21
C GLY A 106 -9.04 10.36 -9.21
N LYS A 107 -9.40 10.29 -7.93
CA LYS A 107 -8.74 11.05 -6.86
C LYS A 107 -7.36 10.47 -6.56
N ARG A 108 -6.44 11.32 -6.09
CA ARG A 108 -5.13 10.86 -5.63
C ARG A 108 -5.26 10.25 -4.25
N ILE A 109 -4.89 8.98 -4.13
CA ILE A 109 -4.98 8.25 -2.86
C ILE A 109 -3.57 7.86 -2.42
N PHE A 110 -3.23 8.19 -1.19
CA PHE A 110 -1.97 7.85 -0.55
C PHE A 110 -2.21 6.84 0.56
N LEU A 111 -1.48 5.73 0.57
CA LEU A 111 -1.50 4.75 1.65
C LEU A 111 -0.21 4.86 2.47
N ILE A 112 -0.34 4.99 3.79
CA ILE A 112 0.80 5.07 4.70
C ILE A 112 1.36 3.67 4.96
N GLU A 113 2.61 3.43 4.57
CA GLU A 113 3.28 2.13 4.65
C GLU A 113 3.27 1.53 6.05
N GLU A 114 3.55 2.38 7.05
CA GLU A 114 3.67 2.00 8.45
C GLU A 114 2.34 1.56 9.07
N GLY A 115 1.22 1.84 8.40
CA GLY A 115 -0.12 1.45 8.83
C GLY A 115 -0.62 0.13 8.24
N ILE A 116 0.16 -0.58 7.43
CA ILE A 116 -0.25 -1.84 6.80
C ILE A 116 -0.02 -3.01 7.77
N GLU A 117 -1.10 -3.60 8.26
CA GLU A 117 -1.06 -4.57 9.36
C GLU A 117 -0.25 -5.83 9.03
N TYR A 118 -0.47 -6.46 7.87
CA TYR A 118 0.13 -7.76 7.58
C TYR A 118 1.66 -7.76 7.59
N ARG A 119 2.29 -6.61 7.30
CA ARG A 119 3.74 -6.46 7.19
C ARG A 119 4.47 -6.82 8.49
N GLN A 120 3.83 -6.64 9.66
CA GLN A 120 4.44 -6.99 10.94
C GLN A 120 4.66 -8.51 11.11
N TYR A 121 4.00 -9.34 10.30
CA TYR A 121 4.09 -10.80 10.35
C TYR A 121 5.09 -11.41 9.35
N GLN A 122 5.93 -10.59 8.69
CA GLN A 122 6.88 -11.05 7.67
C GLN A 122 7.76 -12.24 8.12
N ASN A 123 8.18 -12.24 9.38
CA ASN A 123 9.08 -13.27 9.92
C ASN A 123 8.36 -14.48 10.54
N THR A 124 7.04 -14.43 10.70
CA THR A 124 6.26 -15.45 11.45
C THR A 124 5.18 -16.12 10.61
N ALA A 125 4.66 -15.45 9.59
CA ALA A 125 3.58 -15.97 8.75
C ALA A 125 4.03 -17.12 7.83
N ASN A 126 3.08 -17.96 7.45
CA ASN A 126 3.27 -18.88 6.33
C ASN A 126 3.55 -18.08 5.05
N LYS A 127 4.61 -18.44 4.30
CA LYS A 127 5.07 -17.69 3.13
C LYS A 127 4.01 -17.55 2.03
N VAL A 128 3.24 -18.59 1.76
CA VAL A 128 2.17 -18.57 0.74
C VAL A 128 1.06 -17.63 1.17
N PHE A 129 0.64 -17.73 2.44
CA PHE A 129 -0.39 -16.87 3.00
C PHE A 129 0.05 -15.40 3.08
N PHE A 130 1.31 -15.13 3.41
CA PHE A 130 1.89 -13.78 3.38
C PHE A 130 1.93 -13.23 1.95
N SER A 131 2.25 -14.07 0.96
CA SER A 131 2.28 -13.69 -0.46
C SER A 131 0.91 -13.27 -1.00
N MET A 132 -0.17 -13.90 -0.54
CA MET A 132 -1.54 -13.45 -0.86
C MET A 132 -1.77 -11.98 -0.48
N TYR A 133 -1.31 -11.53 0.70
CA TYR A 133 -1.44 -10.11 1.10
C TYR A 133 -0.53 -9.18 0.30
N MET A 134 0.67 -9.65 -0.08
CA MET A 134 1.53 -8.88 -0.99
C MET A 134 0.86 -8.67 -2.35
N GLU A 135 0.13 -9.67 -2.87
CA GLU A 135 -0.65 -9.52 -4.10
C GLU A 135 -1.81 -8.53 -3.93
N TYR A 136 -2.47 -8.51 -2.78
CA TYR A 136 -3.49 -7.51 -2.48
C TYR A 136 -2.92 -6.09 -2.46
N GLU A 137 -1.78 -5.88 -1.81
CA GLU A 137 -1.08 -4.59 -1.83
C GLU A 137 -0.71 -4.17 -3.26
N ARG A 138 -0.19 -5.10 -4.08
CA ARG A 138 0.12 -4.85 -5.50
C ARG A 138 -1.11 -4.45 -6.32
N LYS A 139 -2.26 -5.08 -6.08
CA LYS A 139 -3.52 -4.69 -6.75
C LYS A 139 -3.89 -3.26 -6.43
N LEU A 140 -3.78 -2.84 -5.17
CA LEU A 140 -4.04 -1.45 -4.79
C LEU A 140 -3.14 -0.46 -5.52
N ILE A 141 -1.84 -0.78 -5.62
CA ILE A 141 -0.89 0.03 -6.39
C ILE A 141 -1.30 0.09 -7.87
N SER A 142 -1.73 -1.04 -8.45
CA SER A 142 -2.20 -1.08 -9.84
C SER A 142 -3.49 -0.28 -10.08
N TYR A 143 -4.32 -0.07 -9.03
CA TYR A 143 -5.50 0.79 -9.09
C TYR A 143 -5.17 2.29 -8.97
N GLY A 144 -3.89 2.64 -8.79
CA GLY A 144 -3.44 4.03 -8.68
C GLY A 144 -3.27 4.53 -7.25
N ILE A 145 -3.35 3.65 -6.24
CA ILE A 145 -3.02 4.03 -4.86
C ILE A 145 -1.49 4.16 -4.74
N THR A 146 -1.04 5.32 -4.28
CA THR A 146 0.38 5.62 -4.07
C THR A 146 0.79 5.25 -2.66
N LEU A 147 1.76 4.35 -2.54
CA LEU A 147 2.29 3.94 -1.24
C LEU A 147 3.36 4.94 -0.78
N VAL A 148 3.26 5.46 0.44
CA VAL A 148 4.11 6.55 0.94
C VAL A 148 4.51 6.30 2.39
N LYS A 149 5.81 6.41 2.67
CA LYS A 149 6.29 6.48 4.06
C LYS A 149 5.77 7.73 4.74
N LYS A 150 5.38 7.63 5.99
CA LYS A 150 4.88 8.72 6.82
C LYS A 150 5.80 9.96 6.83
N GLU A 151 7.10 9.80 6.66
CA GLU A 151 8.08 10.89 6.60
C GLU A 151 8.04 11.70 5.30
N ASN A 152 7.63 11.08 4.20
CA ASN A 152 7.66 11.68 2.87
C ASN A 152 6.31 12.27 2.44
N ILE A 153 5.24 12.05 3.21
CA ILE A 153 3.87 12.46 2.85
C ILE A 153 3.76 13.95 2.49
N LEU A 154 4.44 14.84 3.22
CA LEU A 154 4.43 16.28 2.94
C LEU A 154 5.05 16.63 1.59
N LYS A 155 6.14 15.95 1.23
CA LYS A 155 6.84 16.17 -0.04
C LYS A 155 5.95 15.78 -1.21
N VAL A 156 5.29 14.62 -1.10
CA VAL A 156 4.42 14.09 -2.14
C VAL A 156 3.17 14.95 -2.33
N LEU A 157 2.57 15.44 -1.24
CA LEU A 157 1.40 16.31 -1.33
C LEU A 157 1.71 17.67 -1.98
N ASN A 158 2.94 18.18 -1.81
CA ASN A 158 3.38 19.44 -2.41
C ASN A 158 3.78 19.30 -3.88
N ASN A 159 4.38 18.17 -4.27
CA ASN A 159 4.81 17.94 -5.65
C ASN A 159 3.69 17.29 -6.46
N LYS A 160 2.78 18.10 -7.02
CA LYS A 160 1.70 17.62 -7.91
C LYS A 160 2.19 16.88 -9.17
N ASN A 161 3.47 17.02 -9.52
CA ASN A 161 4.09 16.46 -10.73
C ASN A 161 4.94 15.20 -10.50
N ASP A 162 5.24 14.83 -9.25
CA ASP A 162 6.07 13.66 -8.93
C ASP A 162 5.20 12.45 -8.54
N CYS A 163 4.23 12.10 -9.39
CA CYS A 163 3.51 10.82 -9.25
C CYS A 163 4.26 9.63 -9.86
N SER A 164 5.40 9.86 -10.52
CA SER A 164 6.25 8.79 -11.03
C SER A 164 7.29 8.36 -9.97
N ALA A 165 7.03 7.23 -9.34
CA ALA A 165 8.05 6.36 -8.73
C ALA A 165 8.68 6.79 -7.38
N LEU A 166 7.85 7.06 -6.35
CA LEU A 166 8.21 6.57 -5.02
C LEU A 166 7.69 5.14 -4.88
N GLN A 167 8.28 4.27 -5.69
CA GLN A 167 8.13 2.83 -5.58
C GLN A 167 8.74 2.46 -4.23
N CYS A 168 7.89 2.07 -3.28
CA CYS A 168 8.32 1.54 -2.00
C CYS A 168 9.46 0.54 -2.23
N GLY A 169 10.61 0.77 -1.58
CA GLY A 169 11.79 -0.10 -1.68
C GLY A 169 11.46 -1.57 -1.37
N CYS A 170 10.42 -1.81 -0.55
CA CYS A 170 9.92 -3.15 -0.30
C CYS A 170 9.39 -3.83 -1.57
N VAL A 171 8.76 -3.13 -2.52
CA VAL A 171 8.23 -3.80 -3.72
C VAL A 171 9.37 -4.26 -4.65
N LEU A 172 10.49 -3.54 -4.71
CA LEU A 172 11.68 -3.91 -5.49
C LEU A 172 12.52 -5.00 -4.80
N GLU A 173 12.66 -4.95 -3.48
CA GLU A 173 13.31 -6.02 -2.70
C GLU A 173 12.47 -7.30 -2.69
N LEU A 174 11.14 -7.18 -2.57
CA LEU A 174 10.20 -8.29 -2.70
C LEU A 174 10.03 -8.76 -4.15
N GLN A 175 10.31 -7.96 -5.18
CA GLN A 175 10.36 -8.43 -6.57
C GLN A 175 11.55 -9.37 -6.78
N ASN A 176 12.64 -9.19 -6.06
CA ASN A 176 13.77 -10.12 -6.10
C ASN A 176 13.45 -11.38 -5.29
N GLU A 177 12.85 -11.27 -4.10
CA GLU A 177 12.39 -12.44 -3.33
C GLU A 177 11.21 -13.18 -3.98
N LEU A 178 10.34 -12.48 -4.73
CA LEU A 178 9.20 -13.08 -5.44
C LEU A 178 9.55 -13.57 -6.85
N LYS A 179 10.59 -13.06 -7.52
CA LYS A 179 11.15 -13.75 -8.70
C LYS A 179 11.71 -15.12 -8.32
N ASP A 180 12.27 -15.25 -7.11
CA ASP A 180 12.64 -16.54 -6.54
C ASP A 180 11.41 -17.39 -6.12
N LEU A 181 10.22 -16.78 -5.92
CA LEU A 181 8.96 -17.47 -5.58
C LEU A 181 8.03 -17.75 -6.78
N GLU A 182 8.13 -17.03 -7.89
CA GLU A 182 7.51 -17.39 -9.17
C GLU A 182 8.26 -18.58 -9.81
N GLU A 183 9.53 -18.79 -9.45
CA GLU A 183 10.23 -20.09 -9.56
C GLU A 183 9.98 -21.03 -8.36
N GLY A 184 9.12 -20.63 -7.42
CA GLY A 184 8.99 -21.21 -6.08
C GLY A 184 7.61 -21.80 -5.76
N THR A 185 7.03 -22.57 -6.67
CA THR A 185 6.62 -23.91 -6.21
C THR A 185 7.88 -24.55 -5.64
N SER A 186 7.96 -24.84 -4.34
CA SER A 186 9.09 -25.53 -3.70
C SER A 186 9.69 -26.57 -4.65
N ILE A 187 10.79 -26.23 -5.34
CA ILE A 187 11.35 -27.08 -6.37
C ILE A 187 12.36 -27.98 -5.69
N PHE A 188 12.08 -29.28 -5.65
CA PHE A 188 13.07 -30.25 -5.20
C PHE A 188 14.00 -30.64 -6.35
N ASP A 189 15.31 -30.55 -6.13
CA ASP A 189 16.29 -30.91 -7.14
C ASP A 189 16.60 -32.41 -7.12
N PHE A 190 16.31 -33.07 -8.24
CA PHE A 190 16.65 -34.47 -8.51
C PHE A 190 17.75 -34.60 -9.56
N THR A 191 18.50 -33.55 -9.88
CA THR A 191 19.60 -33.60 -10.86
C THR A 191 20.65 -34.65 -10.55
N ASP A 192 20.81 -35.00 -9.26
CA ASP A 192 21.80 -35.98 -8.80
C ASP A 192 21.32 -37.43 -8.98
N LYS A 193 20.01 -37.64 -9.18
CA LYS A 193 19.43 -38.97 -9.35
C LYS A 193 19.27 -39.34 -10.82
N LYS A 194 19.78 -40.52 -11.18
CA LYS A 194 19.56 -41.14 -12.50
C LYS A 194 18.15 -41.75 -12.66
N LEU A 195 17.47 -42.05 -11.56
CA LEU A 195 16.13 -42.66 -11.55
C LEU A 195 15.24 -41.98 -10.51
N VAL A 196 14.02 -41.63 -10.91
CA VAL A 196 12.97 -41.06 -10.04
C VAL A 196 11.81 -42.05 -9.94
N SER A 197 11.54 -42.50 -8.71
CA SER A 197 10.46 -43.43 -8.40
C SER A 197 9.25 -42.74 -7.76
N GLU A 198 8.09 -43.41 -7.74
CA GLU A 198 6.88 -42.92 -7.07
C GLU A 198 7.12 -42.66 -5.57
N ALA A 199 7.93 -43.49 -4.91
CA ALA A 199 8.25 -43.34 -3.49
C ALA A 199 9.05 -42.07 -3.21
N ASP A 200 9.91 -41.66 -4.13
CA ASP A 200 10.64 -40.39 -4.03
C ASP A 200 9.67 -39.21 -4.12
N LEU A 201 8.74 -39.24 -5.09
CA LEU A 201 7.74 -38.20 -5.28
C LEU A 201 6.77 -38.10 -4.10
N LYS A 202 6.31 -39.23 -3.56
CA LYS A 202 5.44 -39.26 -2.37
C LYS A 202 6.09 -38.64 -1.14
N LYS A 203 7.39 -38.86 -0.93
CA LYS A 203 8.14 -38.24 0.18
C LYS A 203 8.17 -36.72 0.01
N MET A 204 8.42 -36.23 -1.19
CA MET A 204 8.47 -34.80 -1.47
C MET A 204 7.09 -34.14 -1.42
N PHE A 205 6.07 -34.81 -1.96
CA PHE A 205 4.70 -34.32 -1.93
C PHE A 205 4.16 -34.18 -0.50
N LYS A 206 4.50 -35.11 0.40
CA LYS A 206 4.19 -34.99 1.84
C LYS A 206 4.87 -33.80 2.52
N SER A 207 5.98 -33.32 1.96
CA SER A 207 6.72 -32.15 2.43
C SER A 207 6.19 -30.83 1.83
N GLY A 208 5.10 -30.87 1.07
CA GLY A 208 4.51 -29.69 0.42
C GLY A 208 5.24 -29.23 -0.84
N ILE A 209 5.93 -30.16 -1.53
CA ILE A 209 6.68 -29.91 -2.77
C ILE A 209 5.85 -30.34 -3.97
N GLU A 210 5.48 -29.38 -4.80
CA GLU A 210 4.64 -29.58 -6.00
C GLU A 210 5.43 -29.52 -7.30
N SER A 211 6.71 -29.13 -7.25
CA SER A 211 7.58 -29.01 -8.41
C SER A 211 8.91 -29.72 -8.25
N ILE A 212 9.42 -30.27 -9.35
CA ILE A 212 10.69 -31.00 -9.36
C ILE A 212 11.57 -30.61 -10.55
N LYS A 213 12.88 -30.54 -10.30
CA LYS A 213 13.93 -30.37 -11.32
C LYS A 213 14.59 -31.72 -11.59
N ILE A 214 14.66 -32.14 -12.84
CA ILE A 214 15.31 -33.40 -13.25
C ILE A 214 16.26 -33.15 -14.43
N ARG A 215 17.34 -33.93 -14.54
CA ARG A 215 18.20 -33.90 -15.75
C ARG A 215 17.47 -34.51 -16.94
N LYS A 216 17.79 -34.04 -18.16
CA LYS A 216 17.26 -34.63 -19.41
C LYS A 216 17.48 -36.15 -19.52
N ARG A 217 18.54 -36.68 -18.90
CA ARG A 217 18.91 -38.12 -18.93
C ARG A 217 18.31 -38.95 -17.78
N THR A 218 17.59 -38.35 -16.85
CA THR A 218 17.00 -39.05 -15.70
C THR A 218 15.78 -39.87 -16.12
N VAL A 219 15.74 -41.13 -15.70
CA VAL A 219 14.63 -42.06 -15.99
C VAL A 219 13.54 -41.88 -14.95
N VAL A 220 12.33 -41.52 -15.40
CA VAL A 220 11.12 -41.45 -14.55
C VAL A 220 10.34 -42.75 -14.74
N THR A 221 10.10 -43.49 -13.65
CA THR A 221 9.36 -44.77 -13.73
C THR A 221 7.91 -44.54 -14.16
N PRO A 222 7.23 -45.55 -14.76
CA PRO A 222 5.82 -45.41 -15.17
C PRO A 222 4.90 -44.97 -14.03
N LEU A 223 5.06 -45.58 -12.85
CA LEU A 223 4.30 -45.20 -11.64
C LEU A 223 4.57 -43.76 -11.20
N ALA A 224 5.82 -43.29 -11.34
CA ALA A 224 6.15 -41.89 -11.06
C ALA A 224 5.48 -40.93 -12.05
N LYS A 225 5.41 -41.29 -13.35
CA LYS A 225 4.69 -40.49 -14.35
C LYS A 225 3.20 -40.39 -14.03
N ASP A 226 2.57 -41.50 -13.64
CA ASP A 226 1.17 -41.51 -13.24
C ASP A 226 0.92 -40.66 -12.00
N PHE A 227 1.84 -40.70 -11.02
CA PHE A 227 1.77 -39.88 -9.82
C PHE A 227 1.88 -38.37 -10.12
N ILE A 228 2.79 -37.98 -11.02
CA ILE A 228 2.93 -36.59 -11.48
C ILE A 228 1.63 -36.10 -12.11
N ARG A 229 1.02 -36.90 -12.99
CA ARG A 229 -0.22 -36.55 -13.69
C ARG A 229 -1.41 -36.44 -12.74
N THR A 230 -1.50 -37.34 -11.75
CA THR A 230 -2.65 -37.40 -10.82
C THR A 230 -2.63 -36.25 -9.81
N ASN A 231 -1.45 -35.82 -9.36
CA ASN A 231 -1.29 -34.77 -8.35
C ASN A 231 -0.90 -33.41 -8.96
N HIS A 232 -1.04 -33.23 -10.27
CA HIS A 232 -0.71 -31.99 -10.99
C HIS A 232 0.68 -31.42 -10.68
N MET A 233 1.68 -32.28 -10.50
CA MET A 233 3.05 -31.83 -10.21
C MET A 233 3.73 -31.25 -11.46
N ASN A 234 4.49 -30.16 -11.29
CA ASN A 234 5.26 -29.56 -12.38
C ASN A 234 6.66 -30.16 -12.46
N VAL A 235 7.09 -30.52 -13.67
CA VAL A 235 8.40 -31.15 -13.91
C VAL A 235 9.19 -30.30 -14.89
N SER A 236 10.32 -29.76 -14.43
CA SER A 236 11.25 -29.00 -15.27
C SER A 236 12.49 -29.85 -15.58
N ARG A 237 12.86 -29.90 -16.87
CA ARG A 237 14.03 -30.65 -17.35
C ARG A 237 15.17 -29.69 -17.64
N ILE A 238 16.25 -29.79 -16.87
CA ILE A 238 17.47 -28.99 -17.03
C ILE A 238 18.53 -29.83 -17.76
N GLU A 239 19.39 -29.16 -18.53
CA GLU A 239 20.46 -29.79 -19.34
C GLU A 239 21.50 -30.52 -18.51
#